data_AF-A0A1U7HPU5-F1
#
_entry.id   AF-A0A1U7HPU5-F1
#
_cell.length_a   1.000
_cell.length_b   1.000
_cell.length_c   1.000
_cell.angle_alpha   90.00
_cell.angle_beta   90.00
_cell.angle_gamma   90.00
#
_symmetry.space_group_name_H-M   'P 1'
#
loop_
_entity.id
_entity.type
_entity.pdbx_description
1 polymer ?
#
loop_
_entity_poly.entity_id
_entity_poly.type
_entity_poly.pdbx_seq_one_letter_code
_entity_poly.pdbx_strand_id
1 'polypeptide(L)'
;MVSTSQSTISDRIIEKLDRLSPSQQQEVLDYIEFLIYKNQPRKTIWDKIDEIVKKVPEEVWDELPPDGAQEHDHYLYGTPKRGM
;
A
#
# COMPACT_ATOMS: atom_id res chain seq x y z
N MET A 1 -25.71 23.98 -37.50
CA MET A 1 -25.20 22.59 -37.32
C MET A 1 -24.96 22.41 -35.84
N VAL A 2 -25.80 21.60 -35.19
CA VAL A 2 -25.82 21.43 -33.73
C VAL A 2 -24.91 20.26 -33.40
N SER A 3 -23.78 20.52 -32.74
CA SER A 3 -22.94 19.49 -32.15
C SER A 3 -23.25 19.43 -30.66
N THR A 4 -24.22 18.60 -30.29
CA THR A 4 -24.54 18.31 -28.89
C THR A 4 -23.44 17.45 -28.30
N SER A 5 -22.52 18.05 -27.56
CA SER A 5 -21.50 17.34 -26.78
C SER A 5 -22.19 16.46 -25.73
N GLN A 6 -21.93 15.16 -25.76
CA GLN A 6 -22.32 14.23 -24.70
C GLN A 6 -21.70 14.71 -23.39
N SER A 7 -22.53 15.11 -22.42
CA SER A 7 -22.01 15.50 -21.10
C SER A 7 -21.39 14.28 -20.43
N THR A 8 -20.14 14.43 -20.00
CA THR A 8 -19.47 13.38 -19.25
C THR A 8 -20.12 13.28 -17.86
N ILE A 9 -19.99 12.13 -17.20
CA ILE A 9 -20.53 11.93 -15.84
C ILE A 9 -20.00 13.02 -14.89
N SER A 10 -18.75 13.46 -15.08
CA SER A 10 -18.12 14.54 -14.32
C SER A 10 -18.86 15.86 -14.44
N ASP A 11 -19.25 16.27 -15.66
CA ASP A 11 -19.95 17.54 -15.89
C ASP A 11 -21.29 17.58 -15.15
N ARG A 12 -22.01 16.45 -15.13
CA ARG A 12 -23.29 16.30 -14.44
C ARG A 12 -23.15 16.31 -12.92
N ILE A 13 -22.03 15.82 -12.40
CA ILE A 13 -21.72 15.85 -10.96
C ILE A 13 -21.46 17.29 -10.53
N ILE A 14 -20.66 18.04 -11.29
CA ILE A 14 -20.34 19.45 -11.00
C ILE A 14 -21.61 20.30 -10.99
N GLU A 15 -22.47 20.15 -12.01
CA GLU A 15 -23.76 20.87 -12.08
C GLU A 15 -24.64 20.61 -10.85
N LYS A 16 -24.63 19.39 -10.31
CA LYS A 16 -25.41 19.02 -9.13
C LYS A 16 -24.78 19.53 -7.84
N LEU A 17 -23.45 19.54 -7.76
CA LEU A 17 -22.70 20.01 -6.60
C LEU A 17 -22.94 21.50 -6.34
N ASP A 18 -23.03 22.31 -7.40
CA ASP A 18 -23.29 23.75 -7.31
C ASP A 18 -24.69 24.10 -6.77
N ARG A 19 -25.63 23.13 -6.77
CA ARG A 19 -27.00 23.31 -6.25
C ARG A 19 -27.15 22.93 -4.78
N LEU A 20 -26.12 22.33 -4.18
CA LEU A 20 -26.15 21.84 -2.80
C LEU A 20 -25.74 22.94 -1.81
N SER A 21 -26.19 22.83 -0.57
CA SER A 21 -25.69 23.68 0.52
C SER A 21 -24.22 23.35 0.84
N PRO A 22 -23.47 24.25 1.49
CA PRO A 22 -22.09 23.96 1.90
C PRO A 22 -21.96 22.70 2.78
N SER A 23 -22.94 22.41 3.63
CA SER A 23 -22.96 21.19 4.45
C SER A 23 -23.11 19.92 3.60
N GLN A 24 -24.00 19.95 2.61
CA GLN A 24 -24.21 18.84 1.69
C GLN A 24 -23.01 18.64 0.74
N GLN A 25 -22.34 19.72 0.35
CA GLN A 25 -21.08 19.65 -0.40
C GLN A 25 -19.99 18.95 0.41
N GLN A 26 -19.91 19.22 1.71
CA GLN A 26 -18.96 18.53 2.59
C GLN A 26 -19.25 17.02 2.68
N GLU A 27 -20.52 16.61 2.83
CA GLU A 27 -20.88 15.18 2.85
C GLU A 27 -20.47 14.45 1.56
N VAL A 28 -20.62 15.12 0.40
CA VAL A 28 -20.19 14.57 -0.88
C VAL A 28 -18.67 14.47 -0.95
N LEU A 29 -17.93 15.48 -0.47
CA LEU A 29 -16.47 15.45 -0.41
C LEU A 29 -16.00 14.27 0.45
N ASP A 30 -16.54 14.12 1.66
CA ASP A 30 -16.20 13.04 2.58
C ASP A 30 -16.46 11.67 1.93
N TYR A 31 -17.55 11.53 1.17
CA TYR A 31 -17.85 10.30 0.45
C TYR A 31 -16.87 10.02 -0.69
N ILE A 32 -16.47 11.04 -1.45
CA ILE A 32 -15.46 10.89 -2.51
C ILE A 32 -14.11 10.49 -1.90
N GLU A 33 -13.69 11.14 -0.82
CA GLU A 33 -12.47 10.79 -0.09
C GLU A 33 -12.51 9.35 0.43
N PHE A 34 -13.66 8.92 0.97
CA PHE A 34 -13.88 7.54 1.36
C PHE A 34 -13.76 6.56 0.19
N LEU A 35 -14.34 6.87 -0.98
CA LEU A 35 -14.22 6.02 -2.18
C LEU A 35 -12.78 5.91 -2.65
N ILE A 36 -12.03 7.01 -2.62
CA ILE A 36 -10.60 7.04 -2.93
C ILE A 36 -9.86 6.13 -1.96
N TYR A 37 -10.04 6.32 -0.65
CA TYR A 37 -9.39 5.51 0.38
C TYR A 37 -9.74 4.02 0.26
N LYS A 38 -11.02 3.69 0.03
CA LYS A 38 -11.49 2.31 -0.12
C LYS A 38 -10.86 1.61 -1.31
N ASN A 39 -10.62 2.34 -2.40
CA ASN A 39 -10.07 1.81 -3.64
C ASN A 39 -8.54 1.88 -3.70
N GLN A 40 -7.88 2.43 -2.66
CA GLN A 40 -6.43 2.36 -2.58
C GLN A 40 -5.99 0.90 -2.41
N PRO A 41 -4.98 0.43 -3.15
CA PRO A 41 -4.39 -0.87 -2.92
C PRO A 41 -3.86 -0.90 -1.49
N ARG A 42 -4.44 -1.78 -0.66
CA ARG A 42 -3.99 -1.94 0.72
C ARG A 42 -2.60 -2.57 0.69
N LYS A 43 -1.57 -1.82 1.06
CA LYS A 43 -0.26 -2.40 1.34
C LYS A 43 -0.42 -3.42 2.46
N THR A 44 -0.14 -4.67 2.13
CA THR A 44 -0.08 -5.79 3.05
C THR A 44 1.19 -5.72 3.89
N ILE A 45 1.29 -6.58 4.90
CA ILE A 45 2.54 -6.77 5.64
C ILE A 45 3.64 -7.25 4.69
N TRP A 46 3.29 -8.05 3.67
CA TRP A 46 4.23 -8.53 2.66
C TRP A 46 4.83 -7.41 1.80
N ASP A 47 4.04 -6.40 1.44
CA ASP A 47 4.54 -5.25 0.69
C ASP A 47 5.61 -4.49 1.49
N LYS A 48 5.44 -4.39 2.82
CA LYS A 48 6.44 -3.79 3.70
C LYS A 48 7.70 -4.65 3.83
N ILE A 49 7.55 -5.96 3.92
CA ILE A 49 8.69 -6.90 3.97
C ILE A 49 9.48 -6.81 2.66
N ASP A 50 8.80 -6.82 1.51
CA ASP A 50 9.42 -6.69 0.19
C ASP A 50 10.17 -5.34 0.04
N GLU A 51 9.58 -4.24 0.50
CA GLU A 51 10.25 -2.93 0.54
C GLU A 51 11.51 -2.90 1.43
N ILE A 52 11.58 -3.72 2.48
CA ILE A 52 12.76 -3.84 3.35
C ILE A 52 13.81 -4.74 2.70
N VAL A 53 13.40 -5.92 2.24
CA VAL A 53 14.28 -6.92 1.60
C VAL A 53 14.99 -6.32 0.39
N LYS A 54 14.29 -5.53 -0.45
CA LYS A 54 14.86 -4.85 -1.63
C LYS A 54 15.99 -3.86 -1.30
N LYS A 55 16.13 -3.43 -0.05
CA LYS A 55 17.18 -2.50 0.38
C LYS A 55 18.43 -3.22 0.87
N VAL A 56 18.40 -4.56 1.01
CA VAL A 56 19.51 -5.37 1.49
C VAL A 56 20.36 -5.78 0.28
N PRO A 57 21.66 -5.43 0.23
CA PRO A 57 22.59 -5.87 -0.82
C PRO A 57 22.73 -7.40 -0.89
N GLU A 58 23.04 -7.94 -2.06
CA GLU A 58 23.16 -9.39 -2.30
C GLU A 58 24.25 -10.02 -1.41
N GLU A 59 25.35 -9.31 -1.22
CA GLU A 59 26.50 -9.77 -0.43
C GLU A 59 26.15 -10.02 1.04
N VAL A 60 25.16 -9.30 1.59
CA VAL A 60 24.69 -9.51 2.96
C VAL A 60 23.90 -10.81 3.09
N TRP A 61 23.24 -11.26 2.02
CA TRP A 61 22.53 -12.54 2.02
C TRP A 61 23.52 -13.71 2.04
N ASP A 62 24.69 -13.57 1.43
CA ASP A 62 25.76 -14.59 1.43
C ASP A 62 26.37 -14.80 2.82
N GLU A 63 26.32 -13.77 3.68
CA GLU A 63 26.80 -13.85 5.07
C GLU A 63 25.80 -14.55 6.02
N LEU A 64 24.54 -14.74 5.59
CA LEU A 64 23.53 -15.34 6.43
C LEU A 64 23.75 -16.85 6.61
N PRO A 65 23.43 -17.38 7.80
CA PRO A 65 23.41 -18.82 8.00
C PRO A 65 22.44 -19.55 7.06
N PRO A 66 22.81 -20.71 6.50
CA PRO A 66 21.97 -21.46 5.56
C PRO A 66 20.70 -22.02 6.17
N ASP A 67 20.64 -22.11 7.50
CA ASP A 67 19.46 -22.54 8.27
C ASP A 67 18.63 -21.34 8.78
N GLY A 68 18.90 -20.13 8.31
CA GLY A 68 18.20 -18.93 8.74
C GLY A 68 18.45 -18.58 10.21
N ALA A 69 19.60 -18.97 10.76
CA ALA A 69 19.98 -18.78 12.15
C ALA A 69 19.06 -19.51 13.14
N GLN A 70 18.49 -20.66 12.75
CA GLN A 70 17.62 -21.47 13.62
C GLN A 70 18.25 -21.83 14.98
N GLU A 71 19.58 -21.97 15.03
CA GLU A 71 20.34 -22.24 16.25
C GLU A 71 21.07 -21.00 16.76
N HIS A 72 20.33 -20.13 17.44
CA HIS A 72 20.81 -18.83 17.89
C HIS A 72 22.06 -18.93 18.78
N ASP A 73 22.11 -19.91 19.69
CA ASP A 73 23.25 -20.09 20.59
C ASP A 73 24.54 -20.45 19.85
N HIS A 74 24.42 -21.12 18.70
CA HIS A 74 25.58 -21.42 17.85
C HIS A 74 26.13 -20.14 17.23
N TYR A 75 25.25 -19.31 16.64
CA TYR A 75 25.65 -18.08 15.96
C TYR A 75 26.04 -16.93 16.90
N LEU A 76 25.47 -16.89 18.11
CA LEU A 76 25.76 -15.85 19.10
C LEU A 76 26.92 -16.20 20.03
N TYR A 77 27.06 -17.48 20.40
CA TYR A 77 28.00 -17.92 21.44
C TYR A 77 28.98 -18.99 20.98
N GLY A 78 28.91 -19.44 19.73
CA GLY A 78 29.81 -20.47 19.20
C GLY A 78 29.57 -21.86 19.80
N THR A 79 28.40 -22.12 20.37
CA THR A 79 28.06 -23.46 20.89
C THR A 79 27.99 -24.48 19.75
N PRO A 80 28.24 -25.78 20.01
CA PRO A 80 28.13 -26.81 18.97
C PRO A 80 26.73 -26.85 18.36
N LYS A 81 26.67 -27.02 17.04
CA LYS A 81 25.40 -27.14 16.31
C LYS A 81 24.72 -28.47 16.66
N ARG A 82 23.39 -28.47 16.78
CA ARG A 82 22.62 -29.68 17.11
C ARG A 82 22.82 -30.72 16.01
N GLY A 83 23.38 -31.87 16.40
CA GLY A 83 23.65 -32.97 15.47
C GLY A 83 25.04 -32.96 14.81
N MET A 84 25.96 -32.09 15.27
CA MET A 84 27.40 -32.19 15.02
C MET A 84 28.16 -32.82 16.18
#